data_AF-A0A9P6CA15-F1
#
_entry.id   AF-A0A9P6CA15-F1
#
_cell.length_a   1.000
_cell.length_b   1.000
_cell.length_c   1.000
_cell.angle_alpha   90.00
_cell.angle_beta   90.00
_cell.angle_gamma   90.00
#
_symmetry.space_group_name_H-M   'P 1'
#
loop_
_entity.id
_entity.type
_entity.pdbx_description
1 polymer ?
#
loop_
_entity_poly.entity_id
_entity_poly.type
_entity_poly.pdbx_seq_one_letter_code
_entity_poly.pdbx_strand_id
1 'polypeptide(L)'
;MPSCVHCNRAFVNREALHQHIASSSIAHPECTICDRSFGTPGALDDHYRGSAAHPNCSRCGKGFKNFMDHQEHRRSAHVPIPCGPCGGIMIDQSAQEAHFKSSPNHPACVPCERAFKDGDAYITVNRLKSPTFFSWI
;
A
#
# COMPACT_ATOMS: atom_id res chain seq x y z
N MET A 1 -6.99 22.29 -26.89
CA MET A 1 -7.77 23.29 -26.13
C MET A 1 -8.19 22.67 -24.81
N PRO A 2 -7.92 23.31 -23.67
CA PRO A 2 -8.42 22.85 -22.37
C PRO A 2 -9.95 22.90 -22.32
N SER A 3 -10.57 21.96 -21.61
CA SER A 3 -12.03 21.84 -21.53
C SER A 3 -12.48 21.40 -20.14
N CYS A 4 -13.67 21.85 -19.72
CA CYS A 4 -14.29 21.40 -18.48
C CYS A 4 -14.92 20.02 -18.66
N VAL A 5 -14.56 19.06 -17.82
CA VAL A 5 -15.07 17.67 -17.89
C VAL A 5 -16.54 17.54 -17.46
N HIS A 6 -17.08 18.51 -16.73
CA HIS A 6 -18.47 18.49 -16.27
C HIS A 6 -19.46 19.06 -17.29
N CYS A 7 -19.10 20.16 -17.94
CA CYS A 7 -19.98 20.82 -18.92
C CYS A 7 -19.49 20.72 -20.37
N ASN A 8 -18.36 20.05 -20.62
CA ASN A 8 -17.70 19.88 -21.92
C ASN A 8 -17.41 21.20 -22.66
N ARG A 9 -17.40 22.33 -21.95
CA ARG A 9 -17.07 23.64 -22.51
C ARG A 9 -15.56 23.71 -22.77
N ALA A 10 -15.17 24.12 -23.97
CA ALA A 10 -13.79 24.39 -24.34
C ALA A 10 -13.38 25.83 -23.99
N PHE A 11 -12.11 26.01 -23.63
CA PHE A 11 -11.52 27.28 -23.22
C PHE A 11 -10.27 27.60 -24.05
N VAL A 12 -9.97 28.89 -24.14
CA VAL A 12 -8.85 29.41 -24.96
C VAL A 12 -7.48 29.04 -24.39
N ASN A 13 -7.37 28.96 -23.06
CA ASN A 13 -6.16 28.60 -22.31
C ASN A 13 -6.52 28.00 -20.93
N ARG A 14 -5.51 27.58 -20.17
CA ARG A 14 -5.70 26.94 -18.86
C ARG A 14 -6.22 27.93 -17.83
N GLU A 15 -5.78 29.18 -17.89
CA GLU A 15 -6.19 30.25 -16.98
C GLU A 15 -7.71 30.49 -17.07
N ALA A 16 -8.27 30.52 -18.29
CA ALA A 16 -9.71 30.66 -18.50
C ALA A 16 -10.49 29.44 -17.99
N LEU A 17 -9.95 28.23 -18.12
CA LEU A 17 -10.54 27.03 -17.52
C LEU A 17 -10.51 27.10 -15.99
N HIS A 18 -9.39 27.53 -15.39
CA HIS A 18 -9.26 27.66 -13.93
C HIS A 18 -10.24 28.70 -13.37
N GLN A 19 -10.40 29.85 -14.02
CA GLN A 19 -11.40 30.85 -13.64
C GLN A 19 -12.84 30.31 -13.74
N HIS A 20 -13.14 29.54 -14.78
CA HIS A 20 -14.42 28.86 -14.91
C HIS A 20 -14.67 27.89 -13.76
N ILE A 21 -13.68 27.05 -13.43
CA ILE A 21 -13.77 26.08 -12.33
C ILE A 21 -13.95 26.81 -10.98
N ALA A 22 -13.13 27.83 -10.72
CA ALA A 22 -13.16 28.59 -9.46
C ALA A 22 -14.48 29.34 -9.23
N SER A 23 -15.15 29.77 -10.31
CA SER A 23 -16.46 30.44 -10.26
C SER A 23 -17.65 29.47 -10.35
N SER A 24 -17.39 28.18 -10.57
CA SER A 24 -18.45 27.18 -10.71
C SER A 24 -19.01 26.76 -9.36
N SER A 25 -20.31 26.53 -9.29
CA SER A 25 -20.97 25.92 -8.12
C SER A 25 -20.73 24.42 -8.01
N ILE A 26 -20.21 23.80 -9.07
CA ILE A 26 -19.87 22.37 -9.09
C ILE A 26 -18.46 22.20 -8.53
N ALA A 27 -18.28 21.25 -7.62
CA ALA A 27 -16.95 20.88 -7.14
C ALA A 27 -16.17 20.18 -8.27
N HIS A 28 -14.97 20.68 -8.58
CA HIS A 28 -14.07 20.09 -9.56
C HIS A 28 -12.82 19.60 -8.83
N PRO A 29 -12.74 18.30 -8.50
CA PRO A 29 -11.53 17.71 -7.95
C PRO A 29 -10.37 17.94 -8.91
N GLU A 30 -9.26 18.48 -8.40
CA GLU A 30 -8.08 18.77 -9.20
C GLU A 30 -6.81 18.24 -8.54
N CYS A 31 -5.84 17.90 -9.38
CA CYS A 31 -4.49 17.63 -8.95
C CYS A 31 -3.69 18.93 -8.98
N THR A 32 -3.21 19.39 -7.81
CA THR A 32 -2.44 20.64 -7.67
C THR A 32 -0.99 20.55 -8.16
N ILE A 33 -0.54 19.37 -8.63
CA ILE A 33 0.82 19.16 -9.13
C ILE A 33 0.86 19.24 -10.65
N CYS A 34 -0.17 18.75 -11.34
CA CYS A 34 -0.24 18.74 -12.81
C CYS A 34 -1.41 19.55 -13.39
N ASP A 35 -2.16 20.24 -12.53
CA ASP A 35 -3.30 21.10 -12.84
C ASP A 35 -4.40 20.39 -13.66
N ARG A 36 -4.51 19.07 -13.48
CA ARG A 36 -5.52 18.26 -14.15
C ARG A 36 -6.79 18.21 -13.30
N SER A 37 -7.92 18.56 -13.90
CA SER A 37 -9.24 18.46 -13.27
C SER A 37 -9.90 17.12 -13.61
N PHE A 38 -10.72 16.63 -12.70
CA PHE A 38 -11.42 15.35 -12.77
C PHE A 38 -12.91 15.54 -12.55
N GLY A 39 -13.72 14.66 -13.15
CA GLY A 39 -15.17 14.73 -13.04
C GLY A 39 -15.71 14.18 -11.72
N THR A 40 -14.91 13.44 -10.97
CA THR A 40 -15.31 12.85 -9.67
C THR A 40 -14.11 12.74 -8.74
N PRO A 41 -14.33 12.71 -7.41
CA PRO A 41 -13.27 12.45 -6.44
C PRO A 41 -12.61 11.08 -6.64
N GLY A 42 -13.38 10.07 -7.08
CA GLY A 42 -12.85 8.73 -7.38
C GLY A 42 -11.86 8.75 -8.55
N ALA A 43 -12.16 9.50 -9.61
CA ALA A 43 -11.24 9.63 -10.74
C ALA A 43 -9.94 10.36 -10.35
N LEU A 44 -9.99 11.27 -9.38
CA LEU A 44 -8.79 11.90 -8.80
C LEU A 44 -7.99 10.92 -7.92
N ASP A 45 -8.65 10.06 -7.14
CA ASP A 45 -7.98 9.00 -6.36
C ASP A 45 -7.27 7.99 -7.27
N ASP A 46 -7.94 7.56 -8.35
CA ASP A 46 -7.36 6.68 -9.37
C ASP A 46 -6.15 7.34 -10.05
N HIS A 47 -6.22 8.64 -10.33
CA HIS A 47 -5.07 9.41 -10.82
C HIS A 47 -3.90 9.37 -9.84
N TYR A 48 -4.14 9.61 -8.54
CA TYR A 48 -3.06 9.52 -7.55
C TYR A 48 -2.47 8.11 -7.45
N ARG A 49 -3.30 7.07 -7.58
CA ARG A 49 -2.84 5.67 -7.54
C ARG A 49 -1.96 5.32 -8.76
N GLY A 50 -2.33 5.78 -9.95
CA GLY A 50 -1.67 5.43 -11.21
C GLY A 50 -0.54 6.36 -11.65
N SER A 51 -0.34 7.50 -10.98
CA SER A 51 0.62 8.51 -11.40
C SER A 51 1.98 8.36 -10.69
N ALA A 52 3.06 8.31 -11.46
CA ALA A 52 4.42 8.34 -10.93
C ALA A 52 4.79 9.69 -10.28
N ALA A 53 4.00 10.75 -10.54
CA ALA A 53 4.21 12.07 -9.93
C ALA A 53 3.63 12.17 -8.50
N HIS A 54 2.90 11.15 -8.05
CA HIS A 54 2.28 11.13 -6.74
C HIS A 54 2.81 9.98 -5.87
N PRO A 55 2.97 10.20 -4.55
CA PRO A 55 3.35 9.13 -3.66
C PRO A 55 2.23 8.10 -3.56
N ASN A 56 2.62 6.82 -3.61
CA ASN A 56 1.73 5.70 -3.37
C ASN A 56 2.23 4.90 -2.17
N CYS A 57 1.30 4.26 -1.47
CA CYS A 57 1.64 3.30 -0.44
C CYS A 57 1.94 1.96 -1.10
N SER A 58 3.18 1.48 -1.00
CA SER A 58 3.57 0.17 -1.51
C SER A 58 2.85 -1.00 -0.81
N ARG A 59 2.32 -0.79 0.39
CA ARG A 59 1.64 -1.83 1.18
C ARG A 59 0.19 -2.05 0.78
N CYS A 60 -0.57 -0.99 0.49
CA CYS A 60 -2.00 -1.10 0.15
C CYS A 60 -2.37 -0.53 -1.23
N GLY A 61 -1.41 0.03 -1.96
CA GLY A 61 -1.62 0.61 -3.28
C GLY A 61 -2.40 1.93 -3.27
N LYS A 62 -2.67 2.53 -2.10
CA LYS A 62 -3.36 3.82 -2.04
C LYS A 62 -2.46 4.94 -2.60
N GLY A 63 -3.00 5.82 -3.44
CA GLY A 63 -2.33 7.01 -3.94
C GLY A 63 -2.63 8.22 -3.06
N PHE A 64 -1.71 9.20 -3.04
CA PHE A 64 -1.86 10.40 -2.22
C PHE A 64 -1.54 11.66 -3.00
N LYS A 65 -2.23 12.75 -2.67
CA LYS A 65 -1.99 14.05 -3.31
C LYS A 65 -0.58 14.56 -3.08
N ASN A 66 -0.02 14.32 -1.90
CA ASN A 66 1.30 14.80 -1.48
C ASN A 66 1.99 13.85 -0.49
N PHE A 67 3.25 14.16 -0.18
CA PHE A 67 4.06 13.35 0.73
C PHE A 67 3.53 13.35 2.17
N MET A 68 2.99 14.46 2.67
CA MET A 68 2.53 14.55 4.06
C MET A 68 1.33 13.62 4.33
N ASP A 69 0.33 13.62 3.43
CA ASP A 69 -0.82 12.72 3.51
C ASP A 69 -0.38 11.25 3.44
N HIS A 70 0.61 10.93 2.59
CA HIS A 70 1.18 9.59 2.49
C HIS A 70 1.90 9.17 3.79
N GLN A 71 2.68 10.07 4.39
CA GLN A 71 3.39 9.82 5.64
C GLN A 71 2.42 9.59 6.80
N GLU A 72 1.38 10.41 6.90
CA GLU A 72 0.34 10.26 7.92
C GLU A 72 -0.37 8.91 7.77
N HIS A 73 -0.79 8.56 6.56
CA HIS A 73 -1.38 7.26 6.26
C HIS A 73 -0.47 6.11 6.68
N ARG A 74 0.84 6.19 6.39
CA ARG A 74 1.78 5.13 6.78
C ARG A 74 1.89 4.97 8.29
N ARG A 75 1.68 6.03 9.07
CA ARG A 75 1.71 5.96 10.54
C ARG A 75 0.40 5.44 11.13
N SER A 76 -0.75 5.76 10.52
CA SER A 76 -2.07 5.47 11.09
C SER A 76 -2.73 4.20 10.53
N ALA A 77 -2.59 3.91 9.24
CA ALA A 77 -3.20 2.76 8.59
C ALA A 77 -2.32 1.50 8.65
N HIS A 78 -1.03 1.69 8.94
CA HIS A 78 -0.02 0.65 8.92
C HIS A 78 0.72 0.58 10.27
N VAL A 79 -0.08 0.52 11.35
CA VAL A 79 0.44 0.41 12.71
C VAL A 79 1.20 -0.92 12.84
N PRO A 80 2.48 -0.90 13.24
CA PRO A 80 3.22 -2.12 13.52
C PRO A 80 2.52 -2.91 14.62
N ILE A 81 2.40 -4.21 14.44
CA ILE A 81 1.80 -5.12 15.40
C ILE A 81 2.89 -5.76 16.24
N PRO A 82 2.67 -5.94 17.56
CA PRO A 82 3.63 -6.65 18.39
C PRO A 82 3.72 -8.11 17.94
N CYS A 83 4.93 -8.59 17.79
CA CYS A 83 5.20 -10.02 17.69
C CYS A 83 4.88 -10.69 19.03
N GLY A 84 3.76 -11.41 19.08
CA GLY A 84 3.34 -12.17 20.25
C GLY A 84 4.39 -13.18 20.74
N PRO A 85 4.93 -14.07 19.87
CA PRO A 85 5.88 -15.10 20.29
C PRO A 85 7.21 -14.55 20.80
N CYS A 86 7.66 -13.42 20.27
CA CYS A 86 8.96 -12.83 20.59
C CYS A 86 8.86 -11.62 21.55
N GLY A 87 7.67 -11.37 22.10
CA GLY A 87 7.52 -10.52 23.28
C GLY A 87 7.60 -9.01 23.05
N GLY A 88 7.24 -8.50 21.86
CA GLY A 88 7.04 -7.05 21.68
C GLY A 88 7.86 -6.37 20.58
N ILE A 89 8.52 -7.14 19.70
CA ILE A 89 9.09 -6.56 18.49
C ILE A 89 7.93 -6.07 17.61
N MET A 90 7.91 -4.77 17.35
CA MET A 90 6.89 -4.11 16.54
C MET A 90 7.19 -4.34 15.07
N ILE A 91 6.35 -5.11 14.39
CA ILE A 91 6.54 -5.50 13.00
C ILE A 91 5.34 -5.12 12.16
N ASP A 92 5.59 -4.60 10.97
CA ASP A 92 4.53 -4.43 9.98
C ASP A 92 3.99 -5.82 9.56
N GLN A 93 2.68 -5.96 9.32
CA GLN A 93 2.11 -7.24 8.88
C GLN A 93 2.79 -7.74 7.59
N SER A 94 3.08 -6.84 6.66
CA SER A 94 3.75 -7.16 5.40
C SER A 94 5.24 -7.46 5.58
N ALA A 95 5.81 -7.12 6.74
CA ALA A 95 7.18 -7.41 7.12
C ALA A 95 7.31 -8.64 8.04
N GLN A 96 6.22 -9.35 8.37
CA GLN A 96 6.28 -10.51 9.26
C GLN A 96 7.18 -11.63 8.71
N GLU A 97 7.09 -11.94 7.43
CA GLU A 97 7.94 -12.97 6.82
C GLU A 97 9.41 -12.59 6.87
N ALA A 98 9.74 -11.33 6.58
CA ALA A 98 11.09 -10.82 6.66
C ALA A 98 11.62 -10.86 8.10
N HIS A 99 10.80 -10.45 9.06
CA HIS A 99 11.10 -10.52 10.49
C HIS A 99 11.41 -11.94 10.94
N PHE A 100 10.58 -12.92 10.60
CA PHE A 100 10.85 -14.32 10.99
C PHE A 100 12.17 -14.81 10.39
N LYS A 101 12.50 -14.42 9.16
CA LYS A 101 13.76 -14.82 8.50
C LYS A 101 15.00 -14.21 9.12
N SER A 102 14.95 -12.95 9.54
CA SER A 102 16.11 -12.23 10.08
C SER A 102 16.27 -12.34 11.59
N SER A 103 15.22 -12.73 12.31
CA SER A 103 15.21 -12.74 13.77
C SER A 103 15.78 -14.04 14.33
N PRO A 104 16.77 -13.98 15.24
CA PRO A 104 17.29 -15.17 15.92
C PRO A 104 16.30 -15.81 16.90
N ASN A 105 15.21 -15.09 17.23
CA ASN A 105 14.19 -15.54 18.18
C ASN A 105 13.08 -16.37 17.51
N HIS A 106 13.24 -16.75 16.24
CA HIS A 106 12.28 -17.52 15.49
C HIS A 106 12.92 -18.76 14.85
N PRO A 107 12.23 -19.93 14.87
CA PRO A 107 12.75 -21.12 14.24
C PRO A 107 12.76 -20.98 12.72
N ALA A 108 13.87 -21.41 12.11
CA ALA A 108 14.07 -21.44 10.67
C ALA A 108 14.43 -22.85 10.19
N CYS A 109 13.85 -23.27 9.07
CA CYS A 109 14.31 -24.43 8.32
C CYS A 109 15.32 -23.95 7.27
N VAL A 110 16.62 -24.14 7.55
CA VAL A 110 17.69 -23.83 6.60
C VAL A 110 17.55 -24.64 5.30
N PRO A 111 17.30 -25.97 5.32
CA PRO A 111 17.10 -26.74 4.10
C PRO A 111 15.90 -26.30 3.24
N CYS A 112 14.92 -25.64 3.86
CA CYS A 112 13.69 -25.18 3.21
C CYS A 112 13.69 -23.68 2.89
N GLU A 113 14.73 -22.95 3.31
CA GLU A 113 14.82 -21.48 3.27
C GLU A 113 13.58 -20.75 3.84
N ARG A 114 12.97 -21.33 4.88
CA ARG A 114 11.75 -20.82 5.51
C ARG A 114 11.96 -20.49 6.97
N ALA A 115 11.26 -19.47 7.46
CA ALA A 115 11.21 -19.12 8.87
C ALA A 115 9.77 -19.08 9.36
N PHE A 116 9.59 -19.32 10.65
CA PHE A 116 8.29 -19.58 11.25
C PHE A 116 8.08 -18.72 12.50
N LYS A 117 6.82 -18.35 12.75
CA LYS A 117 6.43 -17.54 13.90
C LYS A 117 6.76 -18.18 15.25
N ASP A 118 6.74 -19.51 15.34
CA ASP A 118 6.97 -20.28 16.56
C ASP A 118 7.29 -21.75 16.22
N GLY A 119 7.63 -22.53 17.25
CA GLY A 119 8.00 -23.94 17.10
C GLY A 119 6.86 -24.85 16.65
N ASP A 120 5.61 -24.54 17.03
CA ASP A 120 4.44 -25.34 16.63
C ASP A 120 4.17 -25.20 15.12
N ALA A 121 4.28 -23.98 14.61
CA ALA A 121 4.20 -23.69 13.18
C ALA A 121 5.32 -24.39 12.38
N TYR A 122 6.54 -24.46 12.95
CA TYR A 122 7.67 -25.18 12.34
C TYR A 122 7.42 -26.69 12.27
N ILE A 123 6.95 -27.31 13.36
CA ILE A 123 6.72 -28.76 13.44
C ILE A 123 5.58 -29.18 12.50
N THR A 124 4.50 -28.41 12.46
CA THR A 124 3.33 -28.69 11.60
C THR A 124 3.73 -28.80 10.12
N VAL A 125 4.56 -27.88 9.63
CA VAL A 125 4.99 -27.87 8.23
C VAL A 125 6.03 -28.97 7.93
N ASN A 126 6.93 -29.27 8.87
CA ASN A 126 7.91 -30.34 8.68
C ASN A 126 7.30 -31.75 8.74
N ARG A 127 6.24 -31.96 9.54
CA ARG A 127 5.48 -33.23 9.55
C ARG A 127 4.80 -33.51 8.20
N LEU A 128 4.32 -32.48 7.51
CA LEU A 128 3.67 -32.62 6.20
C LEU A 128 4.64 -32.85 5.03
N LYS A 129 5.95 -32.58 5.21
CA LYS A 129 7.00 -32.81 4.20
C LYS A 129 7.80 -34.09 4.41
N SER A 130 7.41 -34.92 5.38
CA SER A 130 7.97 -36.26 5.56
C SER A 130 7.06 -37.30 4.90
N PRO A 131 7.22 -37.65 3.61
CA PRO A 131 6.79 -38.95 3.15
C PRO A 131 7.69 -39.96 3.86
N THR A 132 7.08 -40.71 4.78
CA THR A 132 7.59 -41.88 5.51
C THR A 132 8.90 -42.51 5.00
N PHE A 133 9.89 -42.68 5.88
CA PHE A 133 10.94 -43.72 5.80
C PHE A 133 11.35 -44.00 7.27
N PHE A 134 11.25 -45.18 7.90
CA PHE A 134 11.03 -46.55 7.46
C PHE A 134 10.34 -47.32 8.61
N SER A 135 9.42 -48.22 8.29
CA SER A 135 9.14 -49.41 9.13
C SER A 135 10.23 -50.45 8.89
N TRP A 136 10.28 -51.46 9.76
CA TRP A 136 11.02 -52.73 9.73
C TRP A 136 12.23 -52.87 10.68
N ILE A 137 11.97 -53.77 11.65
CA ILE A 137 12.82 -54.51 12.61
C ILE A 137 13.17 -53.79 13.92
#